data_AF-K2SFA9-F1
#
_entry.id   AF-K2SFA9-F1
#
_cell.length_a   1.000
_cell.length_b   1.000
_cell.length_c   1.000
_cell.angle_alpha   90.00
_cell.angle_beta   90.00
_cell.angle_gamma   90.00
#
_symmetry.space_group_name_H-M   'P 1'
#
loop_
_entity.id
_entity.type
_entity.pdbx_description
1 polymer ?
#
loop_
_entity_poly.entity_id
_entity_poly.type
_entity_poly.pdbx_seq_one_letter_code
_entity_poly.pdbx_strand_id
1 'polypeptide(L)'
;MVSPATNGSAVHTNGHTNGAAPPKKKMILNAFVEMCSGHQSPGLWRHPDDQSMNFNSVNHWINLAKTLEAGGFHAMFIADVLGGYDVYKKSLDEAIRSGAQWPVNEPMQVVPAMAAATKSIGFGVTVSTTYEQPYHLARRLSTLDHLTGGRCGWNVVTGYLDSAARNLGRAEQPEHDERYAMAEEYMEVMYKLWQSSWREDAVALDRARGIYTHPDRVREINHEGKYFTVPGPHICQPSPQRVPVIMQAGTSKAGTAFSSKHAEAVFVSGHSPASCAKGVASIREQAKKAGRDPSSIKVIAKICIVLGRTQEEAERKYADYAQYGDVGGALALFGGWTGYDMDEYGDDEELRLVQTNAIRSYMEGLGKHQPKVGKWTKKVLAEHLIVGGLGGNIVGTPEYVADELERWMREADVDGFNIAYALMPQSFTDVIELLIPELRRRGTFWDGYEFPEATLRENFYGVKGQNLPRDDHPASRYLWKAPTKVEPTKLAFRHLHANGVNGTNGPAANGVNGSSAYGPNGVNGANGHAPASNGYVPAWAKELDDDFDPVAMQLG
;
A
#
# COMPACT_ATOMS: atom_id res chain seq x y z
N MET A 1 26.32 33.99 61.66
CA MET A 1 27.25 33.14 60.89
C MET A 1 26.47 32.59 59.70
N VAL A 2 26.71 33.17 58.52
CA VAL A 2 26.12 32.77 57.25
C VAL A 2 27.26 32.26 56.38
N SER A 3 27.10 31.08 55.78
CA SER A 3 27.83 30.68 54.58
C SER A 3 27.08 29.57 53.83
N PRO A 4 27.20 29.54 52.49
CA PRO A 4 26.06 29.47 51.60
C PRO A 4 26.07 28.24 50.68
N ALA A 5 24.91 28.01 50.04
CA ALA A 5 24.75 27.05 48.95
C ALA A 5 25.66 27.41 47.76
N THR A 6 26.36 26.41 47.23
CA THR A 6 27.25 26.52 46.08
C THR A 6 26.45 26.54 44.78
N ASN A 7 26.48 27.69 44.10
CA ASN A 7 26.08 27.86 42.70
C ASN A 7 27.11 27.19 41.78
N GLY A 8 26.68 26.18 41.02
CA GLY A 8 27.38 25.70 39.83
C GLY A 8 26.85 26.44 38.60
N SER A 9 27.66 27.32 38.03
CA SER A 9 27.37 28.08 36.82
C SER A 9 27.21 27.16 35.60
N ALA A 10 25.98 27.02 35.09
CA ALA A 10 25.78 26.55 33.73
C ALA A 10 26.18 27.67 32.76
N VAL A 11 27.19 27.39 31.94
CA VAL A 11 27.63 28.28 30.86
C VAL A 11 26.47 28.41 29.87
N HIS A 12 25.82 29.57 29.85
CA HIS A 12 24.93 29.96 28.77
C HIS A 12 25.77 30.18 27.51
N THR A 13 25.89 29.16 26.67
CA THR A 13 26.26 29.36 25.27
C THR A 13 25.07 29.99 24.58
N ASN A 14 25.08 31.31 24.43
CA ASN A 14 24.24 32.02 23.47
C ASN A 14 24.66 31.60 22.05
N GLY A 15 24.17 30.43 21.63
CA GLY A 15 24.19 30.03 20.24
C GLY A 15 23.16 30.88 19.50
N HIS A 16 23.64 31.89 18.79
CA HIS A 16 22.89 32.49 17.69
C HIS A 16 22.60 31.41 16.66
N THR A 17 21.48 30.69 16.82
CA THR A 17 20.91 29.89 15.75
C THR A 17 20.30 30.85 14.76
N ASN A 18 20.98 31.05 13.63
CA ASN A 18 20.40 31.65 12.44
C ASN A 18 18.98 31.10 12.26
N GLY A 19 17.98 31.99 12.24
CA GLY A 19 16.57 31.67 12.09
C GLY A 19 16.27 31.12 10.70
N ALA A 20 16.74 29.90 10.42
CA ALA A 20 16.21 29.11 9.32
C ALA A 20 14.76 28.80 9.65
N ALA A 21 13.84 29.21 8.78
CA ALA A 21 12.45 28.77 8.86
C ALA A 21 12.42 27.23 8.97
N PRO A 22 11.50 26.66 9.76
CA PRO A 22 11.37 25.22 9.87
C PRO A 22 11.22 24.62 8.47
N PRO A 23 11.86 23.46 8.18
CA PRO A 23 11.79 22.85 6.87
C PRO A 23 10.33 22.60 6.47
N LYS A 24 9.96 23.00 5.25
CA LYS A 24 8.61 22.81 4.74
C LYS A 24 8.30 21.32 4.60
N LYS A 25 7.07 20.94 4.93
CA LYS A 25 6.56 19.57 4.73
C LYS A 25 6.58 19.25 3.23
N LYS A 26 7.25 18.17 2.84
CA LYS A 26 7.28 17.71 1.44
C LYS A 26 6.03 16.91 1.10
N MET A 27 5.50 17.11 -0.10
CA MET A 27 4.30 16.46 -0.62
C MET A 27 4.59 15.03 -1.06
N ILE A 28 3.70 14.11 -0.71
CA ILE A 28 3.62 12.78 -1.34
C ILE A 28 2.75 12.90 -2.58
N LEU A 29 3.22 12.45 -3.75
CA LEU A 29 2.42 12.41 -4.97
C LEU A 29 2.29 10.98 -5.48
N ASN A 30 1.05 10.53 -5.63
CA ASN A 30 0.74 9.23 -6.23
C ASN A 30 -0.06 9.44 -7.52
N ALA A 31 0.13 8.55 -8.49
CA ALA A 31 -0.72 8.51 -9.68
C ALA A 31 -1.97 7.69 -9.37
N PHE A 32 -3.15 8.30 -9.47
CA PHE A 32 -4.41 7.61 -9.20
C PHE A 32 -4.99 7.06 -10.50
N VAL A 33 -4.87 5.74 -10.66
CA VAL A 33 -5.18 5.00 -11.87
C VAL A 33 -6.09 3.83 -11.55
N GLU A 34 -6.66 3.23 -12.57
CA GLU A 34 -7.45 2.00 -12.48
C GLU A 34 -7.21 1.23 -13.78
N MET A 35 -7.30 -0.11 -13.74
CA MET A 35 -7.10 -0.92 -14.95
C MET A 35 -8.32 -0.93 -15.87
N CYS A 36 -8.78 0.26 -16.22
CA CYS A 36 -9.89 0.56 -17.11
C CYS A 36 -9.64 1.89 -17.85
N SER A 37 -10.53 2.19 -18.79
CA SER A 37 -10.70 3.55 -19.27
C SER A 37 -11.70 4.32 -18.39
N GLY A 38 -11.76 5.65 -18.52
CA GLY A 38 -12.81 6.46 -17.88
C GLY A 38 -12.91 6.33 -16.35
N HIS A 39 -11.78 6.20 -15.65
CA HIS A 39 -11.73 6.00 -14.18
C HIS A 39 -12.48 7.08 -13.38
N GLN A 40 -12.06 8.34 -13.51
CA GLN A 40 -12.67 9.49 -12.84
C GLN A 40 -13.26 10.51 -13.83
N SER A 41 -12.98 10.35 -15.13
CA SER A 41 -13.40 11.27 -16.19
C SER A 41 -14.03 10.48 -17.35
N PRO A 42 -15.32 10.12 -17.26
CA PRO A 42 -15.96 9.23 -18.21
C PRO A 42 -16.13 9.89 -19.60
N GLY A 43 -15.98 9.10 -20.66
CA GLY A 43 -16.08 9.56 -22.06
C GLY A 43 -14.81 10.16 -22.67
N LEU A 44 -13.83 10.58 -21.84
CA LEU A 44 -12.61 11.26 -22.30
C LEU A 44 -11.68 10.38 -23.15
N TRP A 45 -11.89 9.06 -23.17
CA TRP A 45 -11.19 8.12 -24.06
C TRP A 45 -11.36 8.44 -25.54
N ARG A 46 -12.39 9.22 -25.89
CA ARG A 46 -12.64 9.70 -27.25
C ARG A 46 -11.71 10.84 -27.67
N HIS A 47 -11.06 11.49 -26.71
CA HIS A 47 -10.10 12.56 -27.00
C HIS A 47 -8.89 11.97 -27.75
N PRO A 48 -8.41 12.58 -28.85
CA PRO A 48 -7.36 12.01 -29.70
C PRO A 48 -6.03 11.75 -28.99
N ASP A 49 -5.72 12.54 -27.96
CA ASP A 49 -4.49 12.37 -27.16
C ASP A 49 -4.66 11.40 -25.97
N ASP A 50 -5.86 10.90 -25.70
CA ASP A 50 -6.05 9.91 -24.65
C ASP A 50 -5.59 8.52 -25.08
N GLN A 51 -4.92 7.82 -24.17
CA GLN A 51 -4.42 6.47 -24.37
C GLN A 51 -4.90 5.51 -23.28
N SER A 52 -5.84 5.91 -22.43
CA SER A 52 -6.32 5.07 -21.32
C SER A 52 -6.99 3.80 -21.83
N MET A 53 -7.58 3.81 -23.03
CA MET A 53 -8.13 2.61 -23.71
C MET A 53 -7.09 1.49 -23.95
N ASN A 54 -5.80 1.77 -23.84
CA ASN A 54 -4.73 0.79 -23.95
C ASN A 54 -4.47 -0.01 -22.66
N PHE A 55 -5.32 0.12 -21.63
CA PHE A 55 -5.18 -0.57 -20.33
C PHE A 55 -5.03 -2.11 -20.43
N ASN A 56 -5.41 -2.73 -21.55
CA ASN A 56 -5.20 -4.16 -21.82
C ASN A 56 -3.75 -4.52 -22.21
N SER A 57 -2.87 -3.54 -22.42
CA SER A 57 -1.49 -3.76 -22.83
C SER A 57 -0.53 -3.64 -21.66
N VAL A 58 0.31 -4.66 -21.44
CA VAL A 58 1.38 -4.60 -20.44
C VAL A 58 2.34 -3.42 -20.68
N ASN A 59 2.60 -3.08 -21.95
CA ASN A 59 3.50 -1.99 -22.31
C ASN A 59 2.95 -0.61 -21.94
N HIS A 60 1.62 -0.44 -21.94
CA HIS A 60 0.98 0.79 -21.49
C HIS A 60 1.34 1.08 -20.03
N TRP A 61 1.20 0.07 -19.17
CA TRP A 61 1.52 0.15 -17.74
C TRP A 61 3.02 0.29 -17.46
N ILE A 62 3.88 -0.47 -18.16
CA ILE A 62 5.35 -0.34 -18.05
C ILE A 62 5.79 1.09 -18.38
N ASN A 63 5.30 1.64 -19.49
CA ASN A 63 5.68 2.98 -19.92
C ASN A 63 5.21 4.04 -18.93
N LEU A 64 3.98 3.91 -18.43
CA LEU A 64 3.45 4.81 -17.41
C LEU A 64 4.28 4.76 -16.12
N ALA A 65 4.60 3.56 -15.61
CA ALA A 65 5.40 3.40 -14.40
C ALA A 65 6.79 4.04 -14.53
N LYS A 66 7.46 3.89 -15.68
CA LYS A 66 8.75 4.52 -15.97
C LYS A 66 8.64 6.05 -16.01
N THR A 67 7.61 6.59 -16.66
CA THR A 67 7.36 8.03 -16.71
C THR A 67 7.15 8.60 -15.31
N LEU A 68 6.31 7.95 -14.51
CA LEU A 68 6.01 8.36 -13.13
C LEU A 68 7.24 8.28 -12.23
N GLU A 69 8.04 7.22 -12.34
CA GLU A 69 9.29 7.07 -11.58
C GLU A 69 10.30 8.17 -11.94
N ALA A 70 10.48 8.45 -13.23
CA ALA A 70 11.35 9.54 -13.68
C ALA A 70 10.88 10.92 -13.17
N GLY A 71 9.56 11.09 -13.00
CA GLY A 71 8.94 12.27 -12.39
C GLY A 71 9.12 12.37 -10.88
N GLY A 72 9.45 11.28 -10.19
CA GLY A 72 9.55 11.22 -8.73
C GLY A 72 8.22 10.97 -8.01
N PHE A 73 7.21 10.39 -8.69
CA PHE A 73 5.99 9.94 -8.03
C PHE A 73 6.30 8.84 -7.01
N HIS A 74 5.67 8.90 -5.84
CA HIS A 74 5.93 7.95 -4.75
C HIS A 74 5.34 6.58 -5.05
N ALA A 75 4.12 6.55 -5.61
CA ALA A 75 3.45 5.31 -5.97
C ALA A 75 2.47 5.49 -7.13
N MET A 76 2.20 4.37 -7.80
CA MET A 76 0.95 4.17 -8.53
C MET A 76 -0.09 3.62 -7.55
N PHE A 77 -1.19 4.35 -7.36
CA PHE A 77 -2.34 3.90 -6.60
C PHE A 77 -3.37 3.37 -7.60
N ILE A 78 -3.49 2.04 -7.67
CA ILE A 78 -4.30 1.32 -8.63
C ILE A 78 -5.63 0.95 -7.94
N ALA A 79 -6.68 1.69 -8.25
CA ALA A 79 -8.05 1.42 -7.83
C ALA A 79 -8.56 0.11 -8.44
N ASP A 80 -9.66 -0.40 -7.89
CA ASP A 80 -10.36 -1.57 -8.42
C ASP A 80 -11.81 -1.60 -7.94
N VAL A 81 -12.67 -2.17 -8.77
CA VAL A 81 -14.05 -2.51 -8.47
C VAL A 81 -14.39 -3.90 -9.02
N LEU A 82 -15.16 -4.67 -8.26
CA LEU A 82 -15.59 -6.02 -8.65
C LEU A 82 -17.01 -6.07 -9.24
N GLY A 83 -17.62 -4.90 -9.43
CA GLY A 83 -18.98 -4.75 -9.93
C GLY A 83 -19.06 -3.55 -10.87
N GLY A 84 -20.03 -3.57 -11.77
CA GLY A 84 -20.32 -2.42 -12.63
C GLY A 84 -21.21 -1.39 -11.94
N TYR A 85 -21.22 -0.17 -12.48
CA TYR A 85 -22.00 0.96 -11.97
C TYR A 85 -23.44 0.92 -12.50
N ASP A 86 -24.30 0.14 -11.84
CA ASP A 86 -25.69 -0.14 -12.25
C ASP A 86 -26.77 0.60 -11.46
N VAL A 87 -26.40 1.57 -10.62
CA VAL A 87 -27.36 2.33 -9.80
C VAL A 87 -28.18 3.29 -10.66
N TYR A 88 -27.52 4.09 -11.51
CA TYR A 88 -28.22 5.08 -12.34
C TYR A 88 -29.10 4.38 -13.38
N LYS A 89 -30.39 4.74 -13.43
CA LYS A 89 -31.41 4.08 -14.29
C LYS A 89 -31.54 2.58 -14.04
N LYS A 90 -30.98 2.06 -12.95
CA LYS A 90 -30.94 0.62 -12.64
C LYS A 90 -30.36 -0.22 -13.79
N SER A 91 -29.39 0.33 -14.52
CA SER A 91 -28.79 -0.29 -15.70
C SER A 91 -27.30 0.00 -15.80
N LEU A 92 -26.55 -0.93 -16.39
CA LEU A 92 -25.14 -0.75 -16.74
C LEU A 92 -24.93 0.05 -18.02
N ASP A 93 -25.97 0.30 -18.82
CA ASP A 93 -25.84 0.80 -20.20
C ASP A 93 -25.03 2.10 -20.28
N GLU A 94 -25.25 3.00 -19.33
CA GLU A 94 -24.57 4.29 -19.25
C GLU A 94 -23.08 4.12 -18.93
N ALA A 95 -22.73 3.20 -18.03
CA ALA A 95 -21.35 2.87 -17.70
C ALA A 95 -20.63 2.19 -18.88
N ILE A 96 -21.28 1.20 -19.50
CA ILE A 96 -20.77 0.44 -20.65
C ILE A 96 -20.49 1.38 -21.83
N ARG A 97 -21.47 2.20 -22.20
CA ARG A 97 -21.37 3.09 -23.38
C ARG A 97 -20.28 4.16 -23.19
N SER A 98 -20.15 4.70 -22.00
CA SER A 98 -19.21 5.81 -21.70
C SER A 98 -17.79 5.34 -21.39
N GLY A 99 -17.62 4.05 -21.08
CA GLY A 99 -16.37 3.51 -20.55
C GLY A 99 -16.12 3.89 -19.08
N ALA A 100 -17.17 4.22 -18.31
CA ALA A 100 -17.04 4.60 -16.91
C ALA A 100 -16.71 3.37 -16.04
N GLN A 101 -15.42 3.17 -15.75
CA GLN A 101 -14.90 1.98 -15.06
C GLN A 101 -15.39 0.65 -15.66
N TRP A 102 -15.60 0.65 -16.98
CA TRP A 102 -16.08 -0.51 -17.72
C TRP A 102 -15.43 -0.61 -19.11
N PRO A 103 -14.90 -1.78 -19.51
CA PRO A 103 -14.57 -2.92 -18.65
C PRO A 103 -13.37 -2.59 -17.73
N VAL A 104 -13.17 -3.41 -16.69
CA VAL A 104 -12.07 -3.26 -15.71
C VAL A 104 -11.32 -4.59 -15.55
N ASN A 105 -9.99 -4.52 -15.47
CA ASN A 105 -9.10 -5.67 -15.28
C ASN A 105 -8.55 -5.73 -13.85
N GLU A 106 -8.06 -6.92 -13.45
CA GLU A 106 -7.49 -7.15 -12.11
C GLU A 106 -6.18 -6.37 -11.89
N PRO A 107 -6.03 -5.62 -10.78
CA PRO A 107 -4.97 -4.62 -10.59
C PRO A 107 -3.58 -5.19 -10.27
N MET A 108 -3.47 -6.42 -9.77
CA MET A 108 -2.20 -6.98 -9.28
C MET A 108 -1.36 -7.62 -10.40
N GLN A 109 -2.00 -8.19 -11.42
CA GLN A 109 -1.30 -9.01 -12.42
C GLN A 109 -0.23 -8.25 -13.22
N VAL A 110 -0.41 -6.95 -13.44
CA VAL A 110 0.52 -6.13 -14.22
C VAL A 110 1.69 -5.59 -13.40
N VAL A 111 1.59 -5.62 -12.07
CA VAL A 111 2.59 -5.02 -11.18
C VAL A 111 3.99 -5.64 -11.32
N PRO A 112 4.18 -6.98 -11.42
CA PRO A 112 5.51 -7.55 -11.63
C PRO A 112 6.21 -7.01 -12.88
N ALA A 113 5.47 -6.76 -13.97
CA ALA A 113 6.02 -6.21 -15.20
C ALA A 113 6.46 -4.75 -15.03
N MET A 114 5.65 -3.92 -14.36
CA MET A 114 6.04 -2.55 -14.00
C MET A 114 7.23 -2.51 -13.04
N ALA A 115 7.24 -3.40 -12.05
CA ALA A 115 8.29 -3.50 -11.06
C ALA A 115 9.63 -3.92 -11.66
N ALA A 116 9.65 -4.82 -12.65
CA ALA A 116 10.86 -5.19 -13.37
C ALA A 116 11.46 -4.02 -14.19
N ALA A 117 10.65 -3.04 -14.57
CA ALA A 117 11.05 -1.88 -15.37
C ALA A 117 11.37 -0.62 -14.53
N THR A 118 11.24 -0.71 -13.20
CA THR A 118 11.35 0.43 -12.26
C THR A 118 12.12 0.03 -11.01
N LYS A 119 12.60 1.01 -10.24
CA LYS A 119 13.51 0.78 -9.12
C LYS A 119 12.97 1.21 -7.77
N SER A 120 12.17 2.28 -7.71
CA SER A 120 11.81 2.98 -6.47
C SER A 120 10.33 3.29 -6.34
N ILE A 121 9.59 3.45 -7.45
CA ILE A 121 8.15 3.73 -7.38
C ILE A 121 7.38 2.57 -6.70
N GLY A 122 6.43 2.91 -5.82
CA GLY A 122 5.54 1.99 -5.16
C GLY A 122 4.32 1.59 -5.99
N PHE A 123 3.67 0.49 -5.60
CA PHE A 123 2.45 -0.01 -6.23
C PHE A 123 1.40 -0.31 -5.16
N GLY A 124 0.47 0.62 -4.94
CA GLY A 124 -0.68 0.43 -4.06
C GLY A 124 -1.82 -0.23 -4.83
N VAL A 125 -2.05 -1.52 -4.59
CA VAL A 125 -3.12 -2.28 -5.26
C VAL A 125 -4.37 -2.35 -4.40
N THR A 126 -5.54 -2.13 -5.01
CA THR A 126 -6.83 -2.27 -4.32
C THR A 126 -7.28 -3.72 -4.36
N VAL A 127 -7.56 -4.30 -3.19
CA VAL A 127 -8.15 -5.64 -3.10
C VAL A 127 -9.16 -5.67 -1.95
N SER A 128 -10.35 -6.19 -2.23
CA SER A 128 -11.46 -6.25 -1.27
C SER A 128 -11.32 -7.40 -0.27
N THR A 129 -11.62 -7.16 1.00
CA THR A 129 -11.68 -8.19 2.05
C THR A 129 -12.97 -8.99 2.05
N THR A 130 -13.95 -8.64 1.21
CA THR A 130 -15.32 -9.15 1.32
C THR A 130 -15.53 -10.50 0.64
N TYR A 131 -14.76 -10.81 -0.40
CA TYR A 131 -15.07 -11.91 -1.32
C TYR A 131 -13.94 -12.93 -1.50
N GLU A 132 -12.67 -12.55 -1.31
CA GLU A 132 -11.52 -13.47 -1.42
C GLU A 132 -11.05 -13.93 -0.04
N GLN A 133 -10.71 -15.21 0.11
CA GLN A 133 -10.21 -15.77 1.37
C GLN A 133 -8.84 -15.18 1.78
N PRO A 134 -8.62 -14.84 3.07
CA PRO A 134 -7.39 -14.18 3.54
C PRO A 134 -6.13 -14.98 3.28
N TYR A 135 -6.17 -16.31 3.40
CA TYR A 135 -5.00 -17.16 3.15
C TYR A 135 -4.49 -17.06 1.71
N HIS A 136 -5.40 -16.95 0.73
CA HIS A 136 -5.04 -16.83 -0.68
C HIS A 136 -4.46 -15.44 -0.99
N LEU A 137 -5.10 -14.38 -0.48
CA LEU A 137 -4.61 -13.02 -0.68
C LEU A 137 -3.26 -12.79 0.02
N ALA A 138 -3.06 -13.35 1.23
CA ALA A 138 -1.79 -13.26 1.95
C ALA A 138 -0.62 -13.81 1.12
N ARG A 139 -0.84 -14.92 0.41
CA ARG A 139 0.13 -15.49 -0.53
C ARG A 139 0.40 -14.55 -1.70
N ARG A 140 -0.64 -14.06 -2.38
CA ARG A 140 -0.51 -13.16 -3.55
C ARG A 140 0.26 -11.88 -3.21
N LEU A 141 -0.07 -11.25 -2.08
CA LEU A 141 0.60 -10.04 -1.63
C LEU A 141 2.04 -10.30 -1.16
N SER A 142 2.33 -11.44 -0.51
CA SER A 142 3.71 -11.80 -0.15
C SER A 142 4.59 -12.00 -1.38
N THR A 143 4.04 -12.70 -2.39
CA THR A 143 4.71 -12.88 -3.68
C THR A 143 4.98 -11.52 -4.33
N LEU A 144 3.99 -10.62 -4.34
CA LEU A 144 4.16 -9.30 -4.93
C LEU A 144 5.21 -8.48 -4.18
N ASP A 145 5.21 -8.53 -2.85
CA ASP A 145 6.21 -7.84 -2.02
C ASP A 145 7.64 -8.36 -2.30
N HIS A 146 7.82 -9.67 -2.49
CA HIS A 146 9.11 -10.23 -2.95
C HIS A 146 9.49 -9.75 -4.35
N LEU A 147 8.60 -9.88 -5.34
CA LEU A 147 8.89 -9.54 -6.74
C LEU A 147 9.14 -8.05 -6.96
N THR A 148 8.53 -7.20 -6.15
CA THR A 148 8.72 -5.75 -6.22
C THR A 148 9.92 -5.25 -5.39
N GLY A 149 10.57 -6.10 -4.60
CA GLY A 149 11.63 -5.69 -3.67
C GLY A 149 11.11 -4.86 -2.50
N GLY A 150 9.89 -5.13 -2.04
CA GLY A 150 9.26 -4.40 -0.94
C GLY A 150 8.58 -3.10 -1.36
N ARG A 151 8.12 -2.99 -2.62
CA ARG A 151 7.43 -1.79 -3.13
C ARG A 151 5.92 -1.96 -3.23
N CYS A 152 5.38 -3.02 -2.64
CA CYS A 152 3.94 -3.30 -2.60
C CYS A 152 3.23 -2.49 -1.51
N GLY A 153 2.08 -1.93 -1.85
CA GLY A 153 1.08 -1.42 -0.92
C GLY A 153 -0.27 -2.12 -1.17
N TRP A 154 -1.10 -2.22 -0.15
CA TRP A 154 -2.44 -2.78 -0.26
C TRP A 154 -3.47 -1.75 0.21
N ASN A 155 -4.30 -1.28 -0.71
CA ASN A 155 -5.50 -0.53 -0.40
C ASN A 155 -6.63 -1.48 0.02
N VAL A 156 -6.88 -1.52 1.33
CA VAL A 156 -7.90 -2.37 1.96
C VAL A 156 -9.27 -1.74 1.75
N VAL A 157 -10.15 -2.45 1.06
CA VAL A 157 -11.54 -2.01 0.82
C VAL A 157 -12.54 -3.10 1.18
N THR A 158 -13.77 -2.69 1.48
CA THR A 158 -14.89 -3.61 1.77
C THR A 158 -15.86 -3.77 0.59
N GLY A 159 -15.62 -3.09 -0.53
CA GLY A 159 -16.55 -2.94 -1.66
C GLY A 159 -17.66 -1.90 -1.39
N TYR A 160 -18.59 -1.72 -2.34
CA TYR A 160 -19.83 -0.91 -2.17
C TYR A 160 -20.85 -1.12 -3.30
N LEU A 161 -20.44 -1.67 -4.44
CA LEU A 161 -21.33 -2.03 -5.56
C LEU A 161 -22.03 -3.38 -5.35
N ASP A 162 -23.35 -3.39 -5.26
CA ASP A 162 -24.14 -4.61 -5.01
C ASP A 162 -23.93 -5.69 -6.10
N SER A 163 -23.72 -5.28 -7.34
CA SER A 163 -23.41 -6.16 -8.47
C SER A 163 -22.22 -7.09 -8.23
N ALA A 164 -21.23 -6.67 -7.43
CA ALA A 164 -20.11 -7.53 -7.04
C ALA A 164 -20.57 -8.69 -6.15
N ALA A 165 -21.48 -8.44 -5.19
CA ALA A 165 -21.96 -9.46 -4.28
C ALA A 165 -22.75 -10.55 -5.03
N ARG A 166 -23.64 -10.15 -5.93
CA ARG A 166 -24.43 -11.07 -6.77
C ARG A 166 -23.56 -11.98 -7.62
N ASN A 167 -22.48 -11.46 -8.20
CA ASN A 167 -21.56 -12.24 -9.02
C ASN A 167 -20.58 -13.11 -8.22
N LEU A 168 -20.32 -12.76 -6.95
CA LEU A 168 -19.37 -13.45 -6.07
C LEU A 168 -20.07 -14.35 -5.04
N GLY A 169 -21.26 -14.83 -5.39
CA GLY A 169 -21.94 -15.91 -4.66
C GLY A 169 -22.75 -15.48 -3.45
N ARG A 170 -23.06 -14.18 -3.30
CA ARG A 170 -23.97 -13.65 -2.27
C ARG A 170 -25.26 -13.14 -2.92
N ALA A 171 -26.37 -13.14 -2.18
CA ALA A 171 -27.63 -12.58 -2.67
C ALA A 171 -27.58 -11.05 -2.77
N GLU A 172 -26.96 -10.41 -1.77
CA GLU A 172 -26.78 -8.98 -1.64
C GLU A 172 -25.48 -8.68 -0.88
N GLN A 173 -25.07 -7.42 -0.86
CA GLN A 173 -23.95 -7.01 -0.02
C GLN A 173 -24.24 -7.18 1.48
N PRO A 174 -23.27 -7.70 2.26
CA PRO A 174 -23.37 -7.63 3.72
C PRO A 174 -23.47 -6.18 4.18
N GLU A 175 -24.18 -5.97 5.29
CA GLU A 175 -24.38 -4.65 5.88
C GLU A 175 -23.06 -3.91 6.11
N HIS A 176 -23.08 -2.59 5.92
CA HIS A 176 -21.87 -1.75 5.94
C HIS A 176 -20.97 -2.00 7.17
N ASP A 177 -21.54 -1.99 8.38
CA ASP A 177 -20.77 -2.18 9.61
C ASP A 177 -20.31 -3.63 9.79
N GLU A 178 -21.08 -4.62 9.30
CA GLU A 178 -20.66 -6.02 9.30
C GLU A 178 -19.47 -6.26 8.38
N ARG A 179 -19.41 -5.58 7.23
CA ARG A 179 -18.25 -5.68 6.33
C ARG A 179 -16.97 -5.18 7.00
N TYR A 180 -17.04 -4.12 7.81
CA TYR A 180 -15.91 -3.67 8.60
C TYR A 180 -15.56 -4.63 9.75
N ALA A 181 -16.55 -5.24 10.41
CA ALA A 181 -16.30 -6.26 11.43
C ALA A 181 -15.58 -7.49 10.83
N MET A 182 -16.00 -7.92 9.64
CA MET A 182 -15.33 -8.98 8.88
C MET A 182 -13.92 -8.55 8.44
N ALA A 183 -13.74 -7.32 7.97
CA ALA A 183 -12.43 -6.78 7.60
C ALA A 183 -11.47 -6.72 8.80
N GLU A 184 -11.95 -6.41 10.01
CA GLU A 184 -11.12 -6.42 11.23
C GLU A 184 -10.56 -7.82 11.52
N GLU A 185 -11.39 -8.85 11.44
CA GLU A 185 -10.92 -10.24 11.60
C GLU A 185 -10.00 -10.67 10.45
N TYR A 186 -10.31 -10.22 9.22
CA TYR A 186 -9.47 -10.43 8.04
C TYR A 186 -8.05 -9.91 8.30
N MET A 187 -7.90 -8.65 8.72
CA MET A 187 -6.59 -8.06 9.01
C MET A 187 -5.84 -8.84 10.09
N GLU A 188 -6.53 -9.35 11.11
CA GLU A 188 -5.92 -10.19 12.14
C GLU A 188 -5.35 -11.49 11.55
N VAL A 189 -6.08 -12.19 10.67
CA VAL A 189 -5.56 -13.37 9.96
C VAL A 189 -4.33 -12.99 9.14
N MET A 190 -4.40 -11.91 8.37
CA MET A 190 -3.28 -11.46 7.52
C MET A 190 -2.02 -11.16 8.34
N TYR A 191 -2.15 -10.40 9.44
CA TYR A 191 -1.02 -10.08 10.30
C TYR A 191 -0.42 -11.32 10.95
N LYS A 192 -1.25 -12.27 11.42
CA LYS A 192 -0.76 -13.55 11.94
C LYS A 192 0.05 -14.30 10.87
N LEU A 193 -0.48 -14.45 9.65
CA LEU A 193 0.22 -15.12 8.56
C LEU A 193 1.58 -14.47 8.24
N TRP A 194 1.63 -13.14 8.08
CA TRP A 194 2.85 -12.42 7.68
C TRP A 194 3.89 -12.27 8.80
N GLN A 195 3.44 -12.12 10.05
CA GLN A 195 4.32 -11.73 11.16
C GLN A 195 4.60 -12.87 12.14
N SER A 196 3.61 -13.73 12.44
CA SER A 196 3.74 -14.72 13.51
C SER A 196 4.04 -16.13 13.03
N SER A 197 3.73 -16.46 11.77
CA SER A 197 3.92 -17.82 11.23
C SER A 197 5.40 -18.17 10.98
N TRP A 198 6.23 -17.18 10.63
CA TRP A 198 7.67 -17.38 10.37
C TRP A 198 8.52 -16.44 11.23
N ARG A 199 9.50 -16.99 11.95
CA ARG A 199 10.52 -16.19 12.67
C ARG A 199 11.42 -15.45 11.68
N GLU A 200 12.02 -14.34 12.10
CA GLU A 200 12.94 -13.54 11.25
C GLU A 200 14.12 -14.31 10.68
N ASP A 201 14.62 -15.32 11.39
CA ASP A 201 15.74 -16.16 11.04
C ASP A 201 15.30 -17.58 10.63
N ALA A 202 14.07 -17.75 10.14
CA ALA A 202 13.54 -19.05 9.75
C ALA A 202 14.22 -19.62 8.49
N VAL A 203 14.45 -18.78 7.48
CA VAL A 203 15.15 -19.17 6.25
C VAL A 203 16.66 -19.15 6.50
N ALA A 204 17.29 -20.32 6.48
CA ALA A 204 18.69 -20.51 6.87
C ALA A 204 19.64 -20.61 5.68
N LEU A 205 19.21 -21.24 4.59
CA LEU A 205 20.04 -21.57 3.42
C LEU A 205 21.39 -22.21 3.80
N ASP A 206 21.40 -23.05 4.85
CA ASP A 206 22.58 -23.74 5.35
C ASP A 206 22.88 -24.95 4.46
N ARG A 207 23.70 -24.70 3.42
CA ARG A 207 24.12 -25.72 2.45
C ARG A 207 24.91 -26.86 3.09
N ALA A 208 25.69 -26.57 4.13
CA ALA A 208 26.55 -27.57 4.78
C ALA A 208 25.72 -28.58 5.58
N ARG A 209 24.66 -28.11 6.25
CA ARG A 209 23.72 -28.97 7.00
C ARG A 209 22.53 -29.46 6.17
N GLY A 210 22.36 -28.96 4.95
CA GLY A 210 21.20 -29.28 4.09
C GLY A 210 19.88 -28.67 4.58
N ILE A 211 19.93 -27.54 5.29
CA ILE A 211 18.74 -26.89 5.87
C ILE A 211 18.40 -25.64 5.05
N TYR A 212 17.30 -25.69 4.29
CA TYR A 212 16.77 -24.49 3.64
C TYR A 212 16.07 -23.57 4.66
N THR A 213 15.14 -24.13 5.43
CA THR A 213 14.37 -23.45 6.49
C THR A 213 14.43 -24.27 7.77
N HIS A 214 14.57 -23.61 8.91
CA HIS A 214 14.47 -24.22 10.23
C HIS A 214 13.00 -24.53 10.58
N PRO A 215 12.61 -25.81 10.72
CA PRO A 215 11.21 -26.18 10.96
C PRO A 215 10.70 -25.71 12.33
N ASP A 216 11.57 -25.58 13.33
CA ASP A 216 11.26 -25.02 14.66
C ASP A 216 11.00 -23.50 14.66
N ARG A 217 11.14 -22.85 13.50
CA ARG A 217 10.98 -21.40 13.29
C ARG A 217 9.82 -21.07 12.35
N VAL A 218 9.01 -22.08 12.01
CA VAL A 218 7.76 -21.96 11.27
C VAL A 218 6.66 -22.59 12.10
N ARG A 219 5.51 -21.93 12.20
CA ARG A 219 4.37 -22.42 12.98
C ARG A 219 3.03 -22.04 12.36
N GLU A 220 2.05 -22.86 12.67
CA GLU A 220 0.63 -22.54 12.49
C GLU A 220 0.26 -21.27 13.28
N ILE A 221 -0.70 -20.53 12.74
CA ILE A 221 -1.26 -19.34 13.38
C ILE A 221 -2.49 -19.67 14.25
N ASN A 222 -3.10 -20.84 14.02
CA ASN A 222 -4.24 -21.38 14.76
C ASN A 222 -5.34 -20.32 15.00
N HIS A 223 -5.73 -19.63 13.93
CA HIS A 223 -6.79 -18.62 14.01
C HIS A 223 -8.15 -19.31 13.93
N GLU A 224 -8.99 -19.08 14.94
CA GLU A 224 -10.41 -19.43 14.97
C GLU A 224 -11.19 -18.19 15.40
N GLY A 225 -11.95 -17.61 14.47
CA GLY A 225 -12.74 -16.41 14.68
C GLY A 225 -14.21 -16.59 14.28
N LYS A 226 -14.96 -15.50 14.21
CA LYS A 226 -16.37 -15.52 13.81
C LYS A 226 -16.51 -15.75 12.30
N TYR A 227 -15.59 -15.18 11.52
CA TYR A 227 -15.65 -15.13 10.06
C TYR A 227 -14.70 -16.12 9.40
N PHE A 228 -13.56 -16.43 10.02
CA PHE A 228 -12.49 -17.23 9.44
C PHE A 228 -11.94 -18.28 10.41
N THR A 229 -11.60 -19.44 9.86
CA THR A 229 -10.82 -20.49 10.51
C THR A 229 -9.61 -20.80 9.64
N VAL A 230 -8.41 -20.46 10.12
CA VAL A 230 -7.16 -20.59 9.35
C VAL A 230 -6.07 -21.17 10.26
N PRO A 231 -5.76 -22.47 10.13
CA PRO A 231 -4.66 -23.08 10.89
C PRO A 231 -3.30 -22.50 10.53
N GLY A 232 -3.02 -22.28 9.24
CA GLY A 232 -1.67 -21.97 8.73
C GLY A 232 -0.85 -23.24 8.53
N PRO A 233 0.50 -23.16 8.52
CA PRO A 233 1.33 -21.95 8.53
C PRO A 233 1.12 -21.11 7.25
N HIS A 234 1.65 -19.89 7.21
CA HIS A 234 1.78 -19.16 5.95
C HIS A 234 2.72 -19.90 5.01
N ILE A 235 2.39 -19.98 3.73
CA ILE A 235 3.17 -20.75 2.75
C ILE A 235 4.34 -19.96 2.15
N CYS A 236 4.38 -18.64 2.33
CA CYS A 236 5.49 -17.81 1.86
C CYS A 236 6.46 -17.48 3.00
N GLN A 237 7.75 -17.52 2.70
CA GLN A 237 8.78 -16.99 3.60
C GLN A 237 8.63 -15.46 3.77
N PRO A 238 9.16 -14.88 4.87
CA PRO A 238 9.12 -13.43 5.11
C PRO A 238 9.59 -12.61 3.90
N SER A 239 8.75 -11.70 3.43
CA SER A 239 9.07 -10.73 2.37
C SER A 239 9.74 -9.47 2.93
N PRO A 240 10.34 -8.60 2.09
CA PRO A 240 11.08 -7.43 2.54
C PRO A 240 10.31 -6.52 3.51
N GLN A 241 9.01 -6.34 3.31
CA GLN A 241 8.16 -5.56 4.21
C GLN A 241 7.36 -6.43 5.19
N ARG A 242 7.26 -7.74 4.95
CA ARG A 242 6.31 -8.72 5.51
C ARG A 242 4.84 -8.34 5.31
N VAL A 243 4.45 -7.20 5.86
CA VAL A 243 3.16 -6.56 5.70
C VAL A 243 3.35 -5.47 4.66
N PRO A 244 2.67 -5.51 3.49
CA PRO A 244 2.68 -4.41 2.52
C PRO A 244 2.26 -3.09 3.19
N VAL A 245 2.58 -1.94 2.57
CA VAL A 245 2.09 -0.66 3.12
C VAL A 245 0.56 -0.67 3.13
N ILE A 246 -0.05 -0.50 4.31
CA ILE A 246 -1.51 -0.56 4.44
C ILE A 246 -2.10 0.79 4.07
N MET A 247 -2.88 0.80 2.99
CA MET A 247 -3.63 1.95 2.50
C MET A 247 -5.12 1.71 2.72
N GLN A 248 -5.91 2.79 2.86
CA GLN A 248 -7.35 2.66 3.11
C GLN A 248 -8.09 3.93 2.66
N ALA A 249 -9.35 3.83 2.23
CA ALA A 249 -10.13 4.97 1.71
C ALA A 249 -11.52 5.20 2.36
N GLY A 250 -11.86 4.50 3.43
CA GLY A 250 -13.15 4.58 4.10
C GLY A 250 -13.25 5.76 5.06
N THR A 251 -14.18 6.66 4.78
CA THR A 251 -14.42 7.90 5.55
C THR A 251 -15.69 7.87 6.39
N SER A 252 -16.45 6.76 6.37
CA SER A 252 -17.59 6.53 7.27
C SER A 252 -17.14 6.40 8.73
N LYS A 253 -18.06 6.31 9.69
CA LYS A 253 -17.70 6.14 11.11
C LYS A 253 -16.88 4.86 11.33
N ALA A 254 -17.37 3.71 10.81
CA ALA A 254 -16.66 2.44 10.88
C ALA A 254 -15.36 2.48 10.05
N GLY A 255 -15.42 3.09 8.86
CA GLY A 255 -14.24 3.31 8.01
C GLY A 255 -13.14 4.06 8.74
N THR A 256 -13.44 5.23 9.28
CA THR A 256 -12.49 6.07 10.01
C THR A 256 -11.85 5.33 11.18
N ALA A 257 -12.63 4.56 11.95
CA ALA A 257 -12.10 3.75 13.05
C ALA A 257 -11.12 2.69 12.55
N PHE A 258 -11.48 1.99 11.47
CA PHE A 258 -10.64 1.00 10.80
C PHE A 258 -9.34 1.62 10.24
N SER A 259 -9.43 2.75 9.50
CA SER A 259 -8.25 3.44 8.95
C SER A 259 -7.33 3.92 10.06
N SER A 260 -7.88 4.51 11.11
CA SER A 260 -7.09 5.03 12.23
C SER A 260 -6.31 3.92 12.94
N LYS A 261 -6.85 2.69 12.95
CA LYS A 261 -6.22 1.52 13.54
C LYS A 261 -5.15 0.90 12.63
N HIS A 262 -5.46 0.70 11.35
CA HIS A 262 -4.62 -0.13 10.44
C HIS A 262 -3.87 0.63 9.36
N ALA A 263 -4.33 1.81 8.94
CA ALA A 263 -3.75 2.46 7.79
C ALA A 263 -2.41 3.13 8.12
N GLU A 264 -1.47 3.03 7.19
CA GLU A 264 -0.26 3.84 7.11
C GLU A 264 -0.47 5.01 6.15
N ALA A 265 -1.33 4.83 5.14
CA ALA A 265 -1.84 5.91 4.30
C ALA A 265 -3.36 5.88 4.21
N VAL A 266 -4.02 7.04 4.38
CA VAL A 266 -5.47 7.17 4.23
C VAL A 266 -5.78 8.07 3.06
N PHE A 267 -6.52 7.53 2.11
CA PHE A 267 -7.05 8.27 0.97
C PHE A 267 -8.35 8.98 1.38
N VAL A 268 -8.39 10.30 1.19
CA VAL A 268 -9.59 11.13 1.39
C VAL A 268 -10.01 11.82 0.09
N SER A 269 -11.31 11.90 -0.14
CA SER A 269 -11.89 12.72 -1.21
C SER A 269 -12.78 13.81 -0.63
N GLY A 270 -12.74 14.98 -1.25
CA GLY A 270 -13.56 16.14 -0.91
C GLY A 270 -13.37 17.21 -1.98
N HIS A 271 -14.34 18.10 -2.15
CA HIS A 271 -14.31 19.16 -3.15
C HIS A 271 -13.51 20.40 -2.72
N SER A 272 -13.12 20.47 -1.45
CA SER A 272 -12.32 21.59 -0.90
C SER A 272 -11.51 21.16 0.33
N PRO A 273 -10.46 21.93 0.74
CA PRO A 273 -9.72 21.62 1.97
C PRO A 273 -10.63 21.54 3.20
N ALA A 274 -11.57 22.49 3.31
CA ALA A 274 -12.52 22.55 4.42
C ALA A 274 -13.41 21.30 4.50
N SER A 275 -13.75 20.69 3.36
CA SER A 275 -14.55 19.46 3.33
C SER A 275 -13.81 18.24 3.91
N CYS A 276 -12.48 18.21 3.82
CA CYS A 276 -11.66 17.11 4.34
C CYS A 276 -11.17 17.35 5.78
N ALA A 277 -10.93 18.61 6.18
CA ALA A 277 -10.24 18.96 7.43
C ALA A 277 -10.79 18.25 8.69
N LYS A 278 -12.12 18.21 8.84
CA LYS A 278 -12.75 17.53 9.99
C LYS A 278 -12.53 16.01 9.97
N GLY A 279 -12.58 15.39 8.80
CA GLY A 279 -12.32 13.96 8.63
C GLY A 279 -10.87 13.62 8.96
N VAL A 280 -9.92 14.42 8.45
CA VAL A 280 -8.48 14.28 8.75
C VAL A 280 -8.21 14.40 10.24
N ALA A 281 -8.74 15.43 10.89
CA ALA A 281 -8.61 15.61 12.33
C ALA A 281 -9.16 14.41 13.13
N SER A 282 -10.32 13.87 12.71
CA SER A 282 -10.92 12.68 13.32
C SER A 282 -10.04 11.43 13.20
N ILE A 283 -9.45 11.19 12.02
CA ILE A 283 -8.50 10.08 11.80
C ILE A 283 -7.32 10.19 12.76
N ARG A 284 -6.69 11.38 12.81
CA ARG A 284 -5.53 11.63 13.67
C ARG A 284 -5.88 11.49 15.16
N GLU A 285 -7.04 11.99 15.58
CA GLU A 285 -7.50 11.86 16.97
C GLU A 285 -7.77 10.40 17.35
N GLN A 286 -8.40 9.61 16.48
CA GLN A 286 -8.67 8.21 16.73
C GLN A 286 -7.40 7.36 16.73
N ALA A 287 -6.43 7.66 15.86
CA ALA A 287 -5.12 7.03 15.88
C ALA A 287 -4.42 7.26 17.23
N LYS A 288 -4.44 8.50 17.75
CA LYS A 288 -3.91 8.83 19.07
C LYS A 288 -4.60 8.03 20.18
N LYS A 289 -5.93 7.93 20.15
CA LYS A 289 -6.70 7.14 21.14
C LYS A 289 -6.38 5.65 21.07
N ALA A 290 -6.03 5.15 19.89
CA ALA A 290 -5.58 3.78 19.68
C ALA A 290 -4.09 3.54 20.03
N GLY A 291 -3.39 4.55 20.55
CA GLY A 291 -1.97 4.44 20.94
C GLY A 291 -0.98 4.58 19.78
N ARG A 292 -1.43 5.01 18.60
CA ARG A 292 -0.59 5.28 17.43
C ARG A 292 -0.15 6.74 17.39
N ASP A 293 1.02 6.99 16.84
CA ASP A 293 1.46 8.33 16.45
C ASP A 293 0.55 8.85 15.31
N PRO A 294 -0.21 9.94 15.50
CA PRO A 294 -1.08 10.46 14.46
C PRO A 294 -0.36 10.89 13.18
N SER A 295 0.94 11.20 13.25
CA SER A 295 1.77 11.57 12.10
C SER A 295 2.29 10.35 11.32
N SER A 296 2.15 9.15 11.88
CA SER A 296 2.43 7.89 11.18
C SER A 296 1.36 7.55 10.14
N ILE A 297 0.21 8.23 10.16
CA ILE A 297 -0.82 8.10 9.13
C ILE A 297 -0.64 9.23 8.12
N LYS A 298 -0.27 8.89 6.89
CA LYS A 298 -0.17 9.83 5.77
C LYS A 298 -1.53 9.99 5.12
N VAL A 299 -2.11 11.18 5.19
CA VAL A 299 -3.42 11.47 4.61
C VAL A 299 -3.23 12.04 3.21
N ILE A 300 -3.74 11.34 2.21
CA ILE A 300 -3.52 11.64 0.79
C ILE A 300 -4.86 12.07 0.18
N ALA A 301 -4.98 13.29 -0.32
CA ALA A 301 -6.22 13.80 -0.93
C ALA A 301 -6.28 13.49 -2.43
N LYS A 302 -7.44 13.13 -2.98
CA LYS A 302 -7.59 13.06 -4.45
C LYS A 302 -7.80 14.46 -5.01
N ILE A 303 -7.06 14.75 -6.08
CA ILE A 303 -7.18 15.97 -6.88
C ILE A 303 -7.07 15.61 -8.37
N CYS A 304 -7.88 16.23 -9.21
CA CYS A 304 -7.66 16.28 -10.65
C CYS A 304 -7.03 17.64 -11.01
N ILE A 305 -6.03 17.64 -11.89
CA ILE A 305 -5.30 18.85 -12.26
C ILE A 305 -5.31 18.98 -13.79
N VAL A 306 -5.64 20.17 -14.29
CA VAL A 306 -5.43 20.55 -15.69
C VAL A 306 -4.48 21.74 -15.73
N LEU A 307 -3.27 21.52 -16.26
CA LEU A 307 -2.19 22.52 -16.27
C LEU A 307 -2.04 23.16 -17.66
N GLY A 308 -1.79 24.46 -17.66
CA GLY A 308 -1.32 25.22 -18.82
C GLY A 308 -0.16 26.12 -18.44
N ARG A 309 0.66 26.54 -19.41
CA ARG A 309 1.73 27.52 -19.15
C ARG A 309 1.15 28.90 -18.83
N THR A 310 -0.05 29.18 -19.33
CA THR A 310 -0.87 30.33 -18.94
C THR A 310 -2.23 29.86 -18.44
N GLN A 311 -2.94 30.74 -17.74
CA GLN A 311 -4.29 30.45 -17.26
C GLN A 311 -5.25 30.15 -18.42
N GLU A 312 -5.14 30.92 -19.52
CA GLU A 312 -5.96 30.75 -20.72
C GLU A 312 -5.68 29.41 -21.43
N GLU A 313 -4.44 28.92 -21.38
CA GLU A 313 -4.11 27.58 -21.88
C GLU A 313 -4.77 26.50 -21.03
N ALA A 314 -4.68 26.60 -19.70
CA ALA A 314 -5.27 25.62 -18.79
C ALA A 314 -6.79 25.56 -18.94
N GLU A 315 -7.45 26.72 -19.02
CA GLU A 315 -8.90 26.84 -19.22
C GLU A 315 -9.32 26.32 -20.59
N ARG A 316 -8.55 26.61 -21.65
CA ARG A 316 -8.81 26.07 -22.98
C ARG A 316 -8.69 24.54 -23.00
N LYS A 317 -7.64 23.98 -22.38
CA LYS A 317 -7.49 22.51 -22.23
C LYS A 317 -8.66 21.91 -21.48
N TYR A 318 -9.08 22.52 -20.36
CA TYR A 318 -10.23 22.02 -19.60
C TYR A 318 -11.52 22.03 -20.41
N ALA A 319 -11.81 23.14 -21.11
CA ALA A 319 -12.99 23.26 -21.96
C ALA A 319 -12.97 22.23 -23.09
N ASP A 320 -11.79 22.00 -23.68
CA ASP A 320 -11.58 20.97 -24.69
C ASP A 320 -11.83 19.56 -24.14
N TYR A 321 -11.35 19.22 -22.94
CA TYR A 321 -11.61 17.92 -22.32
C TYR A 321 -13.09 17.72 -22.00
N ALA A 322 -13.73 18.75 -21.46
CA ALA A 322 -15.14 18.69 -21.06
C ALA A 322 -16.07 18.38 -22.24
N GLN A 323 -15.71 18.77 -23.47
CA GLN A 323 -16.52 18.48 -24.67
C GLN A 323 -16.60 16.97 -24.99
N TYR A 324 -15.60 16.19 -24.55
CA TYR A 324 -15.54 14.74 -24.73
C TYR A 324 -16.17 13.97 -23.56
N GLY A 325 -16.60 14.67 -22.51
CA GLY A 325 -17.30 14.08 -21.38
C GLY A 325 -18.57 13.34 -21.75
N ASP A 326 -18.91 12.30 -20.98
CA ASP A 326 -20.20 11.64 -21.06
C ASP A 326 -21.03 11.91 -19.79
N VAL A 327 -22.14 12.63 -19.96
CA VAL A 327 -23.10 12.96 -18.89
C VAL A 327 -23.65 11.70 -18.23
N GLY A 328 -23.97 10.69 -19.04
CA GLY A 328 -24.51 9.42 -18.59
C GLY A 328 -23.54 8.65 -17.72
N GLY A 329 -22.29 8.54 -18.18
CA GLY A 329 -21.19 7.95 -17.43
C GLY A 329 -20.92 8.68 -16.12
N ALA A 330 -20.96 10.02 -16.12
CA ALA A 330 -20.78 10.82 -14.90
C ALA A 330 -21.89 10.53 -13.87
N LEU A 331 -23.15 10.40 -14.31
CA LEU A 331 -24.27 10.03 -13.44
C LEU A 331 -24.21 8.56 -12.99
N ALA A 332 -23.73 7.65 -13.83
CA ALA A 332 -23.50 6.25 -13.46
C ALA A 332 -22.46 6.14 -12.34
N LEU A 333 -21.31 6.83 -12.49
CA LEU A 333 -20.28 6.91 -11.45
C LEU A 333 -20.83 7.52 -10.16
N PHE A 334 -21.53 8.65 -10.27
CA PHE A 334 -22.17 9.28 -9.11
C PHE A 334 -23.12 8.33 -8.38
N GLY A 335 -23.97 7.61 -9.13
CA GLY A 335 -24.90 6.64 -8.57
C GLY A 335 -24.18 5.52 -7.84
N GLY A 336 -23.13 4.93 -8.42
CA GLY A 336 -22.36 3.89 -7.74
C GLY A 336 -21.61 4.39 -6.49
N TRP A 337 -21.01 5.59 -6.55
CA TRP A 337 -20.26 6.15 -5.41
C TRP A 337 -21.15 6.55 -4.23
N THR A 338 -22.38 6.96 -4.49
CA THR A 338 -23.27 7.54 -3.47
C THR A 338 -24.46 6.65 -3.11
N GLY A 339 -24.79 5.68 -3.97
CA GLY A 339 -26.01 4.88 -3.90
C GLY A 339 -27.27 5.61 -4.38
N TYR A 340 -27.15 6.83 -4.92
CA TYR A 340 -28.30 7.63 -5.36
C TYR A 340 -28.56 7.53 -6.85
N ASP A 341 -29.75 7.06 -7.22
CA ASP A 341 -30.19 7.06 -8.61
C ASP A 341 -30.69 8.47 -9.01
N MET A 342 -29.92 9.12 -9.90
CA MET A 342 -30.29 10.44 -10.42
C MET A 342 -31.45 10.40 -11.44
N ASP A 343 -31.91 9.22 -11.84
CA ASP A 343 -33.10 9.06 -12.69
C ASP A 343 -34.41 9.32 -11.92
N GLU A 344 -34.38 9.25 -10.58
CA GLU A 344 -35.53 9.59 -9.72
C GLU A 344 -35.86 11.09 -9.72
N TYR A 345 -34.97 11.93 -10.25
CA TYR A 345 -35.09 13.40 -10.24
C TYR A 345 -35.39 13.94 -11.64
N GLY A 346 -36.22 14.99 -11.69
CA GLY A 346 -36.56 15.68 -12.94
C GLY A 346 -35.35 16.38 -13.57
N ASP A 347 -35.34 16.50 -14.91
CA ASP A 347 -34.22 17.12 -15.65
C ASP A 347 -33.95 18.57 -15.22
N ASP A 348 -35.02 19.31 -14.90
CA ASP A 348 -34.97 20.69 -14.41
C ASP A 348 -35.17 20.77 -12.88
N GLU A 349 -35.12 19.67 -12.14
CA GLU A 349 -35.28 19.72 -10.69
C GLU A 349 -34.04 20.36 -10.04
N GLU A 350 -34.25 21.25 -9.06
CA GLU A 350 -33.16 21.83 -8.30
C GLU A 350 -32.78 20.90 -7.14
N LEU A 351 -31.62 20.25 -7.28
CA LEU A 351 -31.14 19.22 -6.36
C LEU A 351 -30.87 19.71 -4.93
N ARG A 352 -30.71 21.02 -4.71
CA ARG A 352 -30.63 21.59 -3.34
C ARG A 352 -32.00 21.65 -2.64
N LEU A 353 -33.10 21.52 -3.36
CA LEU A 353 -34.45 21.61 -2.81
C LEU A 353 -35.13 20.24 -2.64
N VAL A 354 -34.46 19.16 -3.06
CA VAL A 354 -35.00 17.79 -2.99
C VAL A 354 -35.13 17.33 -1.54
N GLN A 355 -36.11 16.44 -1.28
CA GLN A 355 -36.48 16.04 0.09
C GLN A 355 -35.47 15.11 0.77
N THR A 356 -34.61 14.42 0.02
CA THR A 356 -33.60 13.52 0.57
C THR A 356 -32.47 14.29 1.25
N ASN A 357 -32.38 14.18 2.58
CA ASN A 357 -31.42 14.93 3.41
C ASN A 357 -29.95 14.77 2.97
N ALA A 358 -29.59 13.60 2.40
CA ALA A 358 -28.21 13.30 2.05
C ALA A 358 -27.76 13.93 0.72
N ILE A 359 -28.57 13.84 -0.34
CA ILE A 359 -28.29 14.56 -1.61
C ILE A 359 -28.28 16.06 -1.36
N ARG A 360 -29.24 16.56 -0.57
CA ARG A 360 -29.27 17.97 -0.17
C ARG A 360 -27.99 18.39 0.53
N SER A 361 -27.52 17.62 1.52
CA SER A 361 -26.28 17.93 2.24
C SER A 361 -25.05 17.97 1.32
N TYR A 362 -24.96 17.03 0.37
CA TYR A 362 -23.90 16.99 -0.62
C TYR A 362 -23.97 18.22 -1.55
N MET A 363 -25.15 18.53 -2.09
CA MET A 363 -25.38 19.69 -2.97
C MET A 363 -25.19 21.04 -2.27
N GLU A 364 -25.58 21.17 -1.00
CA GLU A 364 -25.31 22.37 -0.20
C GLU A 364 -23.82 22.56 0.03
N GLY A 365 -23.09 21.48 0.31
CA GLY A 365 -21.64 21.48 0.42
C GLY A 365 -20.99 21.96 -0.88
N LEU A 366 -21.43 21.43 -2.02
CA LEU A 366 -20.93 21.81 -3.33
C LEU A 366 -21.27 23.26 -3.69
N GLY A 367 -22.53 23.67 -3.50
CA GLY A 367 -23.02 25.01 -3.81
C GLY A 367 -22.33 26.12 -3.01
N LYS A 368 -21.94 25.87 -1.75
CA LYS A 368 -21.13 26.81 -0.95
C LYS A 368 -19.77 27.10 -1.58
N HIS A 369 -19.20 26.14 -2.31
CA HIS A 369 -17.89 26.26 -2.94
C HIS A 369 -17.98 26.65 -4.42
N GLN A 370 -19.19 26.65 -4.98
CA GLN A 370 -19.48 27.03 -6.36
C GLN A 370 -20.65 28.04 -6.39
N PRO A 371 -20.50 29.22 -5.74
CA PRO A 371 -21.60 30.19 -5.58
C PRO A 371 -22.07 30.81 -6.90
N LYS A 372 -21.28 30.67 -7.98
CA LYS A 372 -21.62 31.15 -9.33
C LYS A 372 -22.59 30.21 -10.06
N VAL A 373 -22.75 28.96 -9.60
CA VAL A 373 -23.70 28.02 -10.20
C VAL A 373 -25.10 28.38 -9.72
N GLY A 374 -25.92 28.88 -10.65
CA GLY A 374 -27.27 29.34 -10.36
C GLY A 374 -28.19 28.22 -9.91
N LYS A 375 -28.37 27.20 -10.75
CA LYS A 375 -29.27 26.05 -10.51
C LYS A 375 -28.50 24.73 -10.63
N TRP A 376 -28.61 23.87 -9.63
CA TRP A 376 -28.02 22.53 -9.63
C TRP A 376 -29.05 21.52 -10.11
N THR A 377 -29.06 21.23 -11.41
CA THR A 377 -29.81 20.10 -11.98
C THR A 377 -28.92 18.87 -12.11
N LYS A 378 -29.48 17.70 -12.40
CA LYS A 378 -28.67 16.49 -12.66
C LYS A 378 -27.69 16.68 -13.81
N LYS A 379 -28.06 17.47 -14.83
CA LYS A 379 -27.15 17.82 -15.94
C LYS A 379 -25.97 18.66 -15.46
N VAL A 380 -26.22 19.70 -14.67
CA VAL A 380 -25.15 20.57 -14.13
C VAL A 380 -24.24 19.80 -13.18
N LEU A 381 -24.82 18.89 -12.37
CA LEU A 381 -24.04 17.96 -11.56
C LEU A 381 -23.13 17.08 -12.42
N ALA A 382 -23.67 16.46 -13.48
CA ALA A 382 -22.88 15.64 -14.37
C ALA A 382 -21.76 16.45 -15.05
N GLU A 383 -22.06 17.64 -15.57
CA GLU A 383 -21.07 18.56 -16.16
C GLU A 383 -19.94 18.91 -15.19
N HIS A 384 -20.25 19.03 -13.90
CA HIS A 384 -19.25 19.24 -12.86
C HIS A 384 -18.36 18.01 -12.61
N LEU A 385 -18.89 16.80 -12.81
CA LEU A 385 -18.20 15.54 -12.54
C LEU A 385 -17.44 14.98 -13.75
N ILE A 386 -17.77 15.42 -14.97
CA ILE A 386 -17.22 14.90 -16.23
C ILE A 386 -15.68 14.88 -16.25
N VAL A 387 -15.04 15.93 -15.71
CA VAL A 387 -13.58 15.98 -15.59
C VAL A 387 -13.23 15.82 -14.11
N GLY A 388 -12.67 14.67 -13.78
CA GLY A 388 -12.11 14.38 -12.47
C GLY A 388 -13.08 13.83 -11.44
N GLY A 389 -14.39 13.73 -11.68
CA GLY A 389 -15.31 13.03 -10.77
C GLY A 389 -15.44 13.69 -9.39
N LEU A 390 -15.72 12.89 -8.35
CA LEU A 390 -15.86 13.38 -6.98
C LEU A 390 -14.49 13.76 -6.38
N GLY A 391 -14.27 15.05 -6.15
CA GLY A 391 -13.12 15.57 -5.40
C GLY A 391 -12.68 16.95 -5.89
N GLY A 392 -11.53 17.42 -5.43
CA GLY A 392 -10.97 18.69 -5.90
C GLY A 392 -10.57 18.60 -7.38
N ASN A 393 -10.85 19.68 -8.11
CA ASN A 393 -10.40 19.89 -9.49
C ASN A 393 -9.77 21.29 -9.57
N ILE A 394 -8.53 21.36 -10.07
CA ILE A 394 -7.74 22.59 -10.13
C ILE A 394 -7.28 22.80 -11.57
N VAL A 395 -7.64 23.94 -12.15
CA VAL A 395 -7.29 24.33 -13.51
C VAL A 395 -6.48 25.62 -13.45
N GLY A 396 -5.22 25.59 -13.91
CA GLY A 396 -4.41 26.80 -13.94
C GLY A 396 -2.93 26.59 -14.24
N THR A 397 -2.13 27.61 -13.92
CA THR A 397 -0.67 27.58 -14.08
C THR A 397 0.01 26.75 -12.99
N PRO A 398 1.28 26.35 -13.17
CA PRO A 398 2.04 25.64 -12.14
C PRO A 398 2.07 26.36 -10.80
N GLU A 399 2.20 27.68 -10.81
CA GLU A 399 2.27 28.50 -9.60
C GLU A 399 0.94 28.49 -8.86
N TYR A 400 -0.16 28.66 -9.59
CA TYR A 400 -1.51 28.65 -9.02
C TYR A 400 -1.86 27.27 -8.46
N VAL A 401 -1.56 26.21 -9.21
CA VAL A 401 -1.80 24.84 -8.74
C VAL A 401 -0.94 24.54 -7.50
N ALA A 402 0.33 24.94 -7.48
CA ALA A 402 1.20 24.78 -6.31
C ALA A 402 0.67 25.56 -5.08
N ASP A 403 0.16 26.78 -5.26
CA ASP A 403 -0.48 27.56 -4.18
C ASP A 403 -1.69 26.83 -3.60
N GLU A 404 -2.54 26.27 -4.47
CA GLU A 404 -3.70 25.49 -4.06
C GLU A 404 -3.29 24.21 -3.32
N LEU A 405 -2.31 23.45 -3.81
CA LEU A 405 -1.83 22.25 -3.12
C LEU A 405 -1.23 22.58 -1.74
N GLU A 406 -0.46 23.66 -1.61
CA GLU A 406 0.04 24.14 -0.31
C GLU A 406 -1.10 24.58 0.61
N ARG A 407 -2.14 25.20 0.06
CA ARG A 407 -3.36 25.55 0.80
C ARG A 407 -4.08 24.30 1.31
N TRP A 408 -4.25 23.27 0.48
CA TRP A 408 -4.82 21.98 0.88
C TRP A 408 -4.03 21.36 2.04
N MET A 409 -2.69 21.31 1.95
CA MET A 409 -1.85 20.80 3.04
C MET A 409 -2.02 21.59 4.33
N ARG A 410 -2.11 22.92 4.27
CA ARG A 410 -2.25 23.78 5.46
C ARG A 410 -3.64 23.69 6.09
N GLU A 411 -4.70 23.73 5.29
CA GLU A 411 -6.08 23.85 5.77
C GLU A 411 -6.71 22.50 6.11
N ALA A 412 -6.38 21.45 5.36
CA ALA A 412 -6.90 20.10 5.57
C ALA A 412 -5.94 19.17 6.32
N ASP A 413 -4.70 19.61 6.57
CA ASP A 413 -3.63 18.81 7.19
C ASP A 413 -3.34 17.49 6.44
N VAL A 414 -3.39 17.55 5.12
CA VAL A 414 -3.01 16.43 4.25
C VAL A 414 -1.49 16.35 4.08
N ASP A 415 -1.00 15.16 3.77
CA ASP A 415 0.41 14.83 3.54
C ASP A 415 0.77 14.79 2.05
N GLY A 416 -0.23 14.74 1.17
CA GLY A 416 0.00 14.62 -0.26
C GLY A 416 -1.27 14.40 -1.07
N PHE A 417 -1.08 14.00 -2.32
CA PHE A 417 -2.15 13.92 -3.31
C PHE A 417 -2.10 12.65 -4.17
N ASN A 418 -3.27 12.04 -4.32
CA ASN A 418 -3.58 11.05 -5.36
C ASN A 418 -4.04 11.84 -6.59
N ILE A 419 -3.19 11.98 -7.60
CA ILE A 419 -3.47 12.75 -8.81
C ILE A 419 -4.33 11.90 -9.74
N ALA A 420 -5.61 12.25 -9.87
CA ALA A 420 -6.51 11.68 -10.87
C ALA A 420 -6.23 12.30 -12.24
N TYR A 421 -6.21 11.48 -13.28
CA TYR A 421 -6.03 11.97 -14.64
C TYR A 421 -7.35 12.46 -15.25
N ALA A 422 -7.28 13.53 -16.04
CA ALA A 422 -8.30 13.85 -17.04
C ALA A 422 -8.03 13.01 -18.30
N LEU A 423 -6.81 13.14 -18.85
CA LEU A 423 -6.29 12.32 -19.95
C LEU A 423 -5.05 11.53 -19.52
N MET A 424 -4.91 10.29 -20.01
CA MET A 424 -3.75 9.44 -19.74
C MET A 424 -2.91 9.25 -21.02
N PRO A 425 -1.58 9.45 -21.01
CA PRO A 425 -0.73 9.83 -19.87
C PRO A 425 -0.61 11.35 -19.64
N GLN A 426 -1.20 12.19 -20.50
CA GLN A 426 -0.93 13.64 -20.56
C GLN A 426 -1.03 14.35 -19.19
N SER A 427 -2.03 14.02 -18.36
CA SER A 427 -2.18 14.66 -17.05
C SER A 427 -0.97 14.45 -16.14
N PHE A 428 -0.35 13.26 -16.20
CA PHE A 428 0.85 12.97 -15.43
C PHE A 428 2.08 13.63 -16.02
N THR A 429 2.22 13.64 -17.34
CA THR A 429 3.30 14.35 -18.02
C THR A 429 3.27 15.85 -17.72
N ASP A 430 2.11 16.48 -17.77
CA ASP A 430 1.93 17.90 -17.42
C ASP A 430 2.34 18.19 -15.96
N VAL A 431 1.97 17.30 -15.02
CA VAL A 431 2.42 17.43 -13.62
C VAL A 431 3.94 17.33 -13.52
N ILE A 432 4.56 16.38 -14.23
CA ILE A 432 6.01 16.16 -14.20
C ILE A 432 6.77 17.33 -14.82
N GLU A 433 6.32 17.84 -15.95
CA GLU A 433 7.02 18.86 -16.72
C GLU A 433 6.78 20.27 -16.21
N LEU A 434 5.60 20.55 -15.67
CA LEU A 434 5.18 21.91 -15.31
C LEU A 434 5.12 22.10 -13.80
N LEU A 435 4.45 21.21 -13.05
CA LEU A 435 4.18 21.40 -11.63
C LEU A 435 5.35 20.98 -10.73
N ILE A 436 5.93 19.80 -10.94
CA ILE A 436 7.02 19.29 -10.09
C ILE A 436 8.23 20.24 -10.03
N PRO A 437 8.69 20.86 -11.14
CA PRO A 437 9.76 21.86 -11.09
C PRO A 437 9.40 23.06 -10.19
N GLU A 438 8.16 23.52 -10.23
CA GLU A 438 7.68 24.60 -9.38
C GLU A 438 7.63 24.18 -7.91
N LEU A 439 7.14 22.97 -7.59
CA LEU A 439 7.14 22.45 -6.22
C LEU A 439 8.56 22.27 -5.66
N ARG A 440 9.51 21.81 -6.48
CA ARG A 440 10.94 21.72 -6.11
C ARG A 440 11.53 23.10 -5.85
N ARG A 441 11.26 24.08 -6.72
CA ARG A 441 11.69 25.48 -6.52
C ARG A 441 11.18 26.06 -5.19
N ARG A 442 9.99 25.63 -4.74
CA ARG A 442 9.39 26.04 -3.45
C ARG A 442 9.87 25.25 -2.25
N GLY A 443 10.65 24.17 -2.45
CA GLY A 443 11.10 23.25 -1.41
C GLY A 443 9.99 22.40 -0.81
N THR A 444 8.85 22.24 -1.50
CA THR A 444 7.68 21.45 -1.06
C THR A 444 7.59 20.09 -1.73
N PHE A 445 8.55 19.74 -2.58
CA PHE A 445 8.67 18.41 -3.18
C PHE A 445 10.11 17.89 -3.13
N TRP A 446 10.26 16.61 -3.48
CA TRP A 446 11.51 15.87 -3.36
C TRP A 446 12.35 16.03 -4.63
N ASP A 447 13.68 16.14 -4.48
CA ASP A 447 14.62 16.20 -5.61
C ASP A 447 14.85 14.82 -6.27
N GLY A 448 14.43 13.76 -5.58
CA GLY A 448 14.45 12.37 -6.01
C GLY A 448 13.86 11.50 -4.90
N TYR A 449 13.97 10.18 -5.03
CA TYR A 449 13.63 9.28 -3.93
C TYR A 449 14.63 9.45 -2.79
N GLU A 450 14.12 9.62 -1.56
CA GLU A 450 14.96 9.78 -0.36
C GLU A 450 15.85 8.56 -0.15
N PHE A 451 15.29 7.36 -0.36
CA PHE A 451 16.02 6.10 -0.36
C PHE A 451 15.73 5.34 -1.66
N PRO A 452 16.51 5.61 -2.73
CA PRO A 452 16.38 4.87 -3.98
C PRO A 452 16.56 3.36 -3.74
N GLU A 453 15.77 2.54 -4.44
CA GLU A 453 15.79 1.07 -4.33
C GLU A 453 15.44 0.52 -2.92
N ALA A 454 14.94 1.36 -2.01
CA ALA A 454 14.43 0.93 -0.71
C ALA A 454 12.94 0.55 -0.78
N THR A 455 12.40 0.03 0.32
CA THR A 455 10.98 -0.35 0.38
C THR A 455 10.07 0.87 0.28
N LEU A 456 8.81 0.63 -0.12
CA LEU A 456 7.79 1.68 -0.18
C LEU A 456 7.62 2.33 1.19
N ARG A 457 7.58 1.54 2.26
CA ARG A 457 7.43 2.04 3.63
C ARG A 457 8.55 3.01 4.03
N GLU A 458 9.80 2.68 3.72
CA GLU A 458 10.96 3.55 4.04
C GLU A 458 10.85 4.91 3.33
N ASN A 459 10.49 4.91 2.04
CA ASN A 459 10.29 6.15 1.27
C ASN A 459 9.08 6.95 1.75
N PHE A 460 7.97 6.30 2.10
CA PHE A 460 6.77 6.96 2.62
C PHE A 460 7.01 7.68 3.95
N TYR A 461 7.81 7.07 4.83
CA TYR A 461 8.15 7.66 6.13
C TYR A 461 9.38 8.56 6.11
N GLY A 462 10.24 8.46 5.09
CA GLY A 462 11.54 9.12 5.11
C GLY A 462 12.46 8.57 6.21
N VAL A 463 12.30 7.28 6.58
CA VAL A 463 13.14 6.60 7.58
C VAL A 463 13.76 5.32 7.00
N LYS A 464 15.07 5.35 6.75
CA LYS A 464 15.83 4.18 6.30
C LYS A 464 15.80 3.07 7.36
N GLY A 465 15.57 1.83 6.94
CA GLY A 465 15.44 0.66 7.81
C GLY A 465 14.04 0.48 8.42
N GLN A 466 13.09 1.39 8.17
CA GLN A 466 11.67 1.20 8.56
C GLN A 466 10.93 0.34 7.53
N ASN A 467 11.46 -0.83 7.17
CA ASN A 467 10.85 -1.73 6.20
C ASN A 467 9.67 -2.51 6.80
N LEU A 468 9.64 -2.74 8.12
CA LEU A 468 8.52 -3.37 8.84
C LEU A 468 7.52 -2.34 9.38
N PRO A 469 6.28 -2.72 9.72
CA PRO A 469 5.35 -1.85 10.44
C PRO A 469 5.99 -1.29 11.72
N ARG A 470 5.69 -0.04 12.04
CA ARG A 470 6.15 0.62 13.26
C ARG A 470 5.69 -0.11 14.52
N ASP A 471 6.40 0.06 15.62
CA ASP A 471 6.09 -0.61 16.90
C ASP A 471 4.68 -0.29 17.42
N ASP A 472 4.14 0.89 17.09
CA ASP A 472 2.78 1.32 17.45
C ASP A 472 1.69 0.76 16.52
N HIS A 473 2.05 0.13 15.40
CA HIS A 473 1.08 -0.47 14.46
C HIS A 473 0.56 -1.83 14.98
N PRO A 474 -0.74 -2.16 14.86
CA PRO A 474 -1.29 -3.42 15.38
C PRO A 474 -0.62 -4.69 14.88
N ALA A 475 -0.04 -4.68 13.68
CA ALA A 475 0.69 -5.81 13.12
C ALA A 475 2.00 -6.13 13.87
N SER A 476 2.63 -5.13 14.51
CA SER A 476 3.93 -5.28 15.20
C SER A 476 3.88 -6.31 16.34
N ARG A 477 2.73 -6.42 17.01
CA ARG A 477 2.48 -7.34 18.13
C ARG A 477 2.60 -8.82 17.74
N TYR A 478 2.51 -9.12 16.45
CA TYR A 478 2.56 -10.48 15.93
C TYR A 478 3.97 -10.89 15.47
N LEU A 479 4.92 -9.96 15.36
CA LEU A 479 6.25 -10.23 14.83
C LEU A 479 6.99 -11.25 15.70
N TRP A 480 7.28 -12.42 15.12
CA TRP A 480 8.12 -13.41 15.75
C TRP A 480 9.60 -13.06 15.54
N LYS A 481 10.16 -12.31 16.48
CA LYS A 481 11.56 -11.87 16.44
C LYS A 481 12.54 -13.03 16.66
N ALA A 482 13.69 -12.96 16.00
CA ALA A 482 14.81 -13.83 16.36
C ALA A 482 15.33 -13.47 17.77
N PRO A 483 15.85 -14.43 18.56
CA PRO A 483 16.52 -14.12 19.80
C PRO A 483 17.66 -13.13 19.56
N THR A 484 17.74 -12.07 20.35
CA THR A 484 18.90 -11.19 20.34
C THR A 484 20.12 -12.02 20.69
N LYS A 485 21.19 -11.94 19.89
CA LYS A 485 22.47 -12.55 20.25
C LYS A 485 22.94 -11.90 21.54
N VAL A 486 22.71 -12.57 22.67
CA VAL A 486 23.33 -12.22 23.93
C VAL A 486 24.82 -12.44 23.70
N GLU A 487 25.63 -11.37 23.71
CA GLU A 487 27.08 -11.56 23.85
C GLU A 487 27.28 -12.47 25.06
N PRO A 488 28.10 -13.53 24.96
CA PRO A 488 28.35 -14.37 26.12
C PRO A 488 28.92 -13.47 27.22
N THR A 489 28.07 -13.10 28.18
CA THR A 489 28.50 -12.45 29.41
C THR A 489 29.58 -13.36 29.94
N LYS A 490 30.82 -12.84 30.00
CA LYS A 490 31.88 -13.47 30.78
C LYS A 490 31.30 -13.66 32.16
N LEU A 491 30.82 -14.86 32.45
CA LEU A 491 30.58 -15.31 33.81
C LEU A 491 31.96 -15.22 34.47
N ALA A 492 32.20 -14.10 35.15
CA ALA A 492 33.31 -13.98 36.05
C ALA A 492 33.06 -15.05 37.11
N PHE A 493 33.74 -16.19 36.98
CA PHE A 493 33.92 -17.11 38.08
C PHE A 493 34.65 -16.30 39.17
N ARG A 494 33.88 -15.65 40.06
CA ARG A 494 34.41 -15.19 41.33
C ARG A 494 34.92 -16.44 42.02
N HIS A 495 36.23 -16.50 42.23
CA HIS A 495 36.90 -17.48 43.06
C HIS A 495 36.11 -17.66 44.36
N LEU A 496 35.36 -18.76 44.45
CA LEU A 496 34.87 -19.27 45.71
C LEU A 496 36.10 -19.82 46.43
N HIS A 497 36.56 -19.07 47.43
CA HIS A 497 37.49 -19.56 48.43
C HIS A 497 36.91 -20.84 49.03
N ALA A 498 37.63 -21.95 48.84
CA ALA A 498 37.35 -23.20 49.52
C ALA A 498 37.61 -23.03 51.01
N ASN A 499 36.55 -22.76 51.77
CA ASN A 499 36.55 -23.02 53.21
C ASN A 499 36.24 -24.50 53.40
N GLY A 500 37.26 -25.24 53.81
CA GLY A 500 37.15 -26.65 54.15
C GLY A 500 36.19 -26.89 55.30
N VAL A 501 35.39 -27.94 55.16
CA VAL A 501 34.77 -28.62 56.30
C VAL A 501 35.04 -30.11 56.13
N ASN A 502 35.85 -30.65 57.03
CA ASN A 502 36.08 -32.08 57.20
C ASN A 502 34.78 -32.76 57.64
N GLY A 503 34.42 -33.86 56.97
CA GLY A 503 33.26 -34.68 57.32
C GLY A 503 33.39 -36.12 56.82
N THR A 504 34.11 -36.94 57.61
CA THR A 504 33.96 -38.39 57.86
C THR A 504 33.68 -39.37 56.71
N ASN A 505 34.62 -40.32 56.58
CA ASN A 505 34.61 -41.54 55.76
C ASN A 505 33.51 -42.54 56.10
N GLY A 506 32.98 -43.22 55.06
CA GLY A 506 32.31 -44.52 55.10
C GLY A 506 32.33 -45.13 53.69
N PRO A 507 32.63 -46.43 53.50
CA PRO A 507 33.33 -46.91 52.30
C PRO A 507 32.40 -47.52 51.24
N ALA A 508 32.75 -47.36 49.96
CA ALA A 508 32.35 -48.28 48.91
C ALA A 508 33.59 -48.59 48.04
N ALA A 509 34.04 -49.83 48.18
CA ALA A 509 35.14 -50.43 47.45
C ALA A 509 34.73 -50.86 46.04
N ASN A 510 35.76 -51.16 45.25
CA ASN A 510 35.81 -51.73 43.89
C ASN A 510 35.67 -50.66 42.77
N GLY A 511 36.73 -50.16 42.12
CA GLY A 511 38.04 -50.75 41.83
C GLY A 511 37.88 -51.91 40.81
N VAL A 512 38.55 -52.00 39.67
CA VAL A 512 39.91 -51.55 39.30
C VAL A 512 40.12 -51.79 37.77
N ASN A 513 40.81 -50.83 37.12
CA ASN A 513 41.79 -50.85 36.00
C ASN A 513 41.62 -51.74 34.74
N GLY A 514 42.24 -51.44 33.58
CA GLY A 514 43.33 -50.51 33.24
C GLY A 514 43.49 -50.38 31.71
N SER A 515 44.03 -49.25 31.21
CA SER A 515 45.43 -49.06 30.75
C SER A 515 45.84 -50.01 29.62
N SER A 516 46.24 -49.59 28.41
CA SER A 516 47.48 -48.88 28.03
C SER A 516 47.66 -49.10 26.51
N ALA A 517 47.98 -48.07 25.72
CA ALA A 517 49.32 -47.69 25.23
C ALA A 517 49.74 -48.26 23.85
N TYR A 518 50.05 -47.32 22.95
CA TYR A 518 51.09 -47.28 21.92
C TYR A 518 51.73 -48.57 21.36
N GLY A 519 51.85 -48.61 20.03
CA GLY A 519 52.81 -49.44 19.30
C GLY A 519 52.87 -49.07 17.79
N PRO A 520 53.96 -48.46 17.30
CA PRO A 520 54.14 -48.06 15.90
C PRO A 520 54.80 -49.18 15.08
N ASN A 521 54.53 -49.24 13.77
CA ASN A 521 55.49 -49.76 12.77
C ASN A 521 54.95 -49.49 11.35
N GLY A 522 55.71 -48.71 10.59
CA GLY A 522 55.47 -48.47 9.17
C GLY A 522 56.03 -49.58 8.29
N VAL A 523 55.46 -49.69 7.08
CA VAL A 523 56.14 -50.21 5.89
C VAL A 523 55.63 -49.40 4.68
N ASN A 524 56.58 -48.82 3.94
CA ASN A 524 56.41 -48.18 2.63
C ASN A 524 56.13 -49.22 1.54
N GLY A 525 55.30 -48.90 0.54
CA GLY A 525 55.33 -49.61 -0.75
C GLY A 525 54.05 -49.57 -1.59
N ALA A 526 53.98 -48.56 -2.48
CA ALA A 526 53.45 -48.56 -3.85
C ALA A 526 52.14 -49.32 -4.26
N ASN A 527 51.31 -48.54 -4.97
CA ASN A 527 50.42 -48.91 -6.08
C ASN A 527 49.22 -49.83 -5.83
N GLY A 528 48.03 -49.22 -5.81
CA GLY A 528 46.76 -49.91 -6.03
C GLY A 528 45.61 -48.93 -6.17
N HIS A 529 45.08 -48.77 -7.38
CA HIS A 529 43.82 -48.09 -7.66
C HIS A 529 42.70 -48.63 -6.75
N ALA A 530 41.90 -47.73 -6.17
CA ALA A 530 40.61 -48.06 -5.59
C ALA A 530 39.54 -47.07 -6.10
N PRO A 531 38.31 -47.54 -6.36
CA PRO A 531 37.33 -46.85 -7.20
C PRO A 531 36.47 -45.86 -6.41
N ALA A 532 35.96 -44.85 -7.10
CA ALA A 532 34.97 -43.91 -6.60
C ALA A 532 33.68 -44.64 -6.18
N SER A 533 33.24 -44.41 -4.94
CA SER A 533 31.98 -44.93 -4.42
C SER A 533 30.80 -44.12 -4.96
N ASN A 534 30.01 -44.80 -5.78
CA ASN A 534 28.64 -44.58 -6.23
C ASN A 534 27.84 -43.44 -5.56
N GLY A 535 27.48 -42.45 -6.38
CA GLY A 535 26.39 -41.53 -6.13
C GLY A 535 25.04 -42.25 -6.14
N TYR A 536 24.19 -41.88 -5.20
CA TYR A 536 22.80 -42.27 -5.12
C TYR A 536 22.00 -41.59 -6.24
N VAL A 537 21.32 -42.37 -7.08
CA VAL A 537 20.37 -41.87 -8.10
C VAL A 537 18.95 -42.26 -7.66
N PRO A 538 18.02 -41.32 -7.49
CA PRO A 538 16.63 -41.62 -7.12
C PRO A 538 15.88 -42.42 -8.20
N ALA A 539 14.97 -43.28 -7.75
CA ALA A 539 14.26 -44.27 -8.58
C ALA A 539 13.36 -43.70 -9.70
N TRP A 540 13.09 -42.38 -9.73
CA TRP A 540 12.28 -41.75 -10.78
C TRP A 540 13.09 -41.32 -12.01
N ALA A 541 14.42 -41.37 -11.96
CA ALA A 541 15.31 -40.99 -13.08
C ALA A 541 15.60 -42.15 -14.07
N LYS A 542 14.82 -43.23 -14.03
CA LYS A 542 15.04 -44.45 -14.83
C LYS A 542 14.00 -44.71 -15.93
N GLU A 543 13.06 -43.79 -16.16
CA GLU A 543 11.96 -43.99 -17.12
C GLU A 543 11.81 -42.86 -18.16
N LEU A 544 12.90 -42.18 -18.52
CA LEU A 544 12.92 -41.23 -19.64
C LEU A 544 14.18 -41.47 -20.47
N ASP A 545 14.14 -42.53 -21.28
CA ASP A 545 14.95 -42.67 -22.50
C ASP A 545 14.38 -43.85 -23.29
N ASP A 546 13.47 -43.52 -24.21
CA ASP A 546 13.24 -44.20 -25.49
C ASP A 546 12.05 -43.51 -26.19
N ASP A 547 12.38 -42.45 -26.94
CA ASP A 547 11.68 -41.88 -28.11
C ASP A 547 11.85 -40.35 -28.14
N PHE A 548 12.98 -39.88 -28.66
CA PHE A 548 13.14 -38.50 -29.12
C PHE A 548 13.79 -38.48 -30.51
N ASP A 549 12.95 -38.29 -31.52
CA ASP A 549 13.31 -38.09 -32.94
C ASP A 549 13.69 -36.61 -33.18
N PRO A 550 14.92 -36.28 -33.61
CA PRO A 550 15.37 -34.91 -33.73
C PRO A 550 15.22 -34.37 -35.16
N VAL A 551 14.01 -34.25 -35.71
CA VAL A 551 13.75 -33.43 -36.91
C VAL A 551 12.35 -32.81 -36.87
N ALA A 552 12.20 -31.63 -36.27
CA ALA A 552 11.26 -30.57 -36.69
C ALA A 552 11.34 -29.36 -35.73
N MET A 553 12.23 -28.42 -36.03
CA MET A 553 12.08 -27.05 -35.53
C MET A 553 12.28 -26.08 -36.68
N GLN A 554 11.21 -25.91 -37.45
CA GLN A 554 11.03 -24.78 -38.35
C GLN A 554 9.54 -24.39 -38.32
N LEU A 555 9.29 -23.15 -37.89
CA LEU A 555 8.06 -22.35 -38.03
C LEU A 555 6.89 -22.66 -37.07
N GLY A 556 6.47 -21.60 -36.37
CA GLY A 556 5.27 -21.54 -35.52
C GLY A 556 5.39 -20.44 -34.47
#